data_AF-A0A2N0W3R8-F1
#
_entry.id   AF-A0A2N0W3R8-F1
#
_cell.length_a   1.000
_cell.length_b   1.000
_cell.length_c   1.000
_cell.angle_alpha   90.00
_cell.angle_beta   90.00
_cell.angle_gamma   90.00
#
_symmetry.space_group_name_H-M   'P 1'
#
loop_
_entity.id
_entity.type
_entity.pdbx_description
1 polymer ?
#
loop_
_entity_poly.entity_id
_entity_poly.type
_entity_poly.pdbx_seq_one_letter_code
_entity_poly.pdbx_strand_id
1 'polypeptide(L)'
;MRGTAQKFVRSVSDNSVDFDFPYNGGSQMTIVLRSKKVTLKDGQKPDDLKPTEAVLVMSKGQFLCNSFNDCHISVKFDDGKIQQYSMTEAADGSSDVIFFENSASFIKNVSSHKKLIIEAEFYQAGNKQFKFDLTGYSSPKIEQ
;
A
#
# COMPACT_ATOMS: atom_id res chain seq x y z
N MET A 1 -6.89 -0.81 22.92
CA MET A 1 -6.33 -0.76 24.29
C MET A 1 -5.87 0.66 24.55
N ARG A 2 -6.26 1.23 25.69
CA ARG A 2 -5.79 2.53 26.16
C ARG A 2 -4.27 2.49 26.36
N GLY A 3 -3.57 3.58 26.03
CA GLY A 3 -2.12 3.71 26.25
C GLY A 3 -1.21 3.18 25.15
N THR A 4 -1.76 2.75 24.01
CA THR A 4 -0.94 2.34 22.85
C THR A 4 -1.17 3.29 21.68
N ALA A 5 -0.12 3.53 20.90
CA ALA A 5 -0.14 4.37 19.71
C ALA A 5 0.42 3.61 18.50
N GLN A 6 0.04 4.08 17.32
CA GLN A 6 0.48 3.58 16.04
C GLN A 6 0.47 4.75 15.05
N LYS A 7 1.49 4.83 14.19
CA LYS A 7 1.53 5.81 13.11
C LYS A 7 0.97 5.21 11.84
N PHE A 8 0.20 6.00 11.10
CA PHE A 8 -0.29 5.67 9.78
C PHE A 8 0.10 6.77 8.80
N VAL A 9 0.52 6.35 7.62
CA VAL A 9 0.82 7.21 6.48
C VAL A 9 0.05 6.65 5.30
N ARG A 10 -0.72 7.50 4.63
CA ARG A 10 -1.57 7.09 3.51
C ARG A 10 -1.20 7.91 2.27
N SER A 11 -1.25 7.26 1.11
CA SER A 11 -1.15 7.92 -0.19
C SER A 11 -2.06 7.20 -1.16
N VAL A 12 -2.89 7.97 -1.85
CA VAL A 12 -3.87 7.50 -2.84
C VAL A 12 -3.28 7.70 -4.23
N SER A 13 -3.58 6.79 -5.16
CA SER A 13 -3.10 6.85 -6.53
C SER A 13 -3.63 8.07 -7.28
N ASP A 14 -2.79 8.70 -8.10
CA ASP A 14 -3.10 9.88 -8.91
C ASP A 14 -4.09 9.56 -10.04
N ASN A 15 -4.16 8.29 -10.44
CA ASN A 15 -5.13 7.79 -11.41
C ASN A 15 -6.16 6.88 -10.76
N SER A 16 -7.33 6.81 -11.38
CA SER A 16 -8.27 5.71 -11.18
C SER A 16 -8.12 4.66 -12.29
N VAL A 17 -8.58 3.46 -12.00
CA VAL A 17 -8.77 2.39 -12.96
C VAL A 17 -10.22 1.96 -12.89
N ASP A 18 -10.87 1.79 -14.03
CA ASP A 18 -12.25 1.33 -14.08
C ASP A 18 -12.30 -0.19 -13.90
N PHE A 19 -13.17 -0.60 -12.97
CA PHE A 19 -13.58 -1.98 -12.81
C PHE A 19 -15.04 -2.12 -13.26
N ASP A 20 -15.28 -3.14 -14.06
CA ASP A 20 -16.61 -3.50 -14.53
C ASP A 20 -17.51 -3.95 -13.36
N PHE A 21 -18.78 -4.23 -13.65
CA PHE A 21 -19.70 -4.83 -12.69
C PHE A 21 -19.03 -6.03 -11.98
N PRO A 22 -19.09 -6.15 -10.63
CA PRO A 22 -19.99 -5.46 -9.69
C PRO A 22 -19.52 -4.11 -9.15
N TYR A 23 -18.36 -3.58 -9.58
CA TYR A 23 -17.72 -2.42 -8.94
C TYR A 23 -18.14 -1.06 -9.53
N ASN A 24 -18.75 -1.06 -10.72
CA ASN A 24 -19.39 0.08 -11.38
C ASN A 24 -18.57 1.37 -11.31
N GLY A 25 -17.37 1.37 -11.92
CA GLY A 25 -16.62 2.58 -12.24
C GLY A 25 -15.21 2.64 -11.64
N GLY A 26 -14.72 3.87 -11.48
CA GLY A 26 -13.35 4.17 -11.08
C GLY A 26 -13.00 3.72 -9.66
N SER A 27 -11.83 3.11 -9.56
CA SER A 27 -11.21 2.66 -8.32
C SER A 27 -9.80 3.20 -8.21
N GLN A 28 -9.36 3.44 -6.98
CA GLN A 28 -8.03 3.93 -6.65
C GLN A 28 -7.36 2.98 -5.67
N MET A 29 -6.04 2.93 -5.74
CA MET A 29 -5.22 2.19 -4.80
C MET A 29 -4.69 3.14 -3.73
N THR A 30 -4.75 2.71 -2.48
CA THR A 30 -4.16 3.40 -1.33
C THR A 30 -2.99 2.59 -0.78
N ILE A 31 -1.81 3.21 -0.70
CA ILE A 31 -0.68 2.69 0.05
C ILE A 31 -0.84 3.13 1.51
N VAL A 32 -0.85 2.17 2.43
CA VAL A 32 -0.85 2.42 3.87
C VAL A 32 0.47 1.93 4.45
N LEU A 33 1.29 2.86 4.95
CA LEU A 33 2.43 2.50 5.80
C LEU A 33 2.04 2.67 7.26
N ARG A 34 2.30 1.65 8.07
CA ARG A 34 1.98 1.68 9.50
C ARG A 34 3.15 1.23 10.36
N SER A 35 3.27 1.81 11.55
CA SER A 35 4.22 1.32 12.55
C SER A 35 3.64 0.10 13.26
N LYS A 36 4.49 -0.61 14.02
CA LYS A 36 3.97 -1.48 15.08
C LYS A 36 3.19 -0.65 16.09
N LYS A 37 2.20 -1.28 16.69
CA LYS A 37 1.48 -0.74 17.84
C LYS A 37 2.37 -0.84 19.08
N VAL A 38 2.63 0.28 19.73
CA VAL A 38 3.54 0.35 20.89
C VAL A 38 2.94 1.20 22.00
N THR A 39 3.39 0.98 23.23
CA THR A 39 3.19 1.93 24.33
C THR A 39 4.18 3.08 24.16
N LEU A 40 3.69 4.32 24.15
CA LEU A 40 4.56 5.49 24.06
C LEU A 40 5.36 5.65 25.35
N LYS A 41 6.64 6.00 25.22
CA LYS A 41 7.46 6.45 26.36
C LYS A 41 7.11 7.90 26.71
N ASP A 42 7.43 8.32 27.93
CA ASP A 42 7.21 9.70 28.36
C ASP A 42 7.85 10.71 27.38
N GLY A 43 7.04 11.65 26.89
CA GLY A 43 7.45 12.66 25.91
C GLY A 43 7.51 12.20 24.46
N GLN A 44 7.39 10.89 24.17
CA GLN A 44 7.34 10.37 22.81
C GLN A 44 5.96 10.62 22.18
N LYS A 45 5.94 11.09 20.94
CA LYS A 45 4.71 11.33 20.17
C LYS A 45 4.46 10.18 19.17
N PRO A 46 3.20 9.92 18.78
CA PRO A 46 2.89 8.96 17.72
C PRO A 46 3.67 9.22 16.42
N ASP A 47 3.92 10.49 16.09
CA ASP A 47 4.64 10.88 14.88
C ASP A 47 6.12 10.50 14.87
N ASP A 48 6.70 10.24 16.05
CA ASP A 48 8.09 9.78 16.19
C ASP A 48 8.24 8.30 15.79
N LEU A 49 7.12 7.57 15.67
CA LEU A 49 7.14 6.17 15.28
C LEU A 49 7.52 6.03 13.80
N LYS A 50 8.29 4.99 13.49
CA LYS A 50 8.67 4.66 12.12
C LYS A 50 7.73 3.59 11.57
N PRO A 51 7.21 3.75 10.35
CA PRO A 51 6.48 2.68 9.68
C PRO A 51 7.38 1.45 9.48
N THR A 52 6.81 0.28 9.70
CA THR A 52 7.48 -1.02 9.56
C THR A 52 6.72 -1.98 8.65
N GLU A 53 5.46 -1.67 8.36
CA GLU A 53 4.58 -2.46 7.53
C GLU A 53 4.00 -1.60 6.42
N ALA A 54 3.90 -2.17 5.22
CA ALA A 54 3.26 -1.60 4.05
C ALA A 54 2.06 -2.48 3.66
N VAL A 55 0.97 -1.84 3.26
CA VAL A 55 -0.29 -2.48 2.88
C VAL A 55 -0.84 -1.76 1.65
N LEU A 56 -1.41 -2.50 0.70
CA LEU A 56 -2.15 -1.95 -0.41
C LEU A 56 -3.64 -2.21 -0.20
N VAL A 57 -4.45 -1.17 -0.36
CA VAL A 57 -5.90 -1.21 -0.21
C VAL A 57 -6.53 -0.65 -1.47
N MET A 58 -7.54 -1.32 -2.01
CA MET A 58 -8.34 -0.81 -3.11
C MET A 58 -9.61 -0.16 -2.61
N SER A 59 -10.04 0.93 -3.23
CA SER A 59 -11.36 1.49 -2.93
C SER A 59 -12.48 0.60 -3.48
N LYS A 60 -12.23 -0.07 -4.62
CA LYS A 60 -13.08 -1.10 -5.22
C LYS A 60 -12.26 -2.11 -6.01
N GLY A 61 -12.80 -3.31 -6.20
CA GLY A 61 -12.13 -4.40 -6.93
C GLY A 61 -11.61 -5.47 -5.99
N GLN A 62 -11.21 -6.59 -6.58
CA GLN A 62 -10.67 -7.75 -5.87
C GLN A 62 -9.30 -8.09 -6.45
N PHE A 63 -8.27 -8.06 -5.61
CA PHE A 63 -6.96 -8.57 -5.97
C PHE A 63 -7.06 -10.05 -6.32
N LEU A 64 -6.42 -10.45 -7.42
CA LEU A 64 -6.22 -11.86 -7.72
C LEU A 64 -4.94 -12.32 -7.03
N CYS A 65 -4.99 -12.35 -5.70
CA CYS A 65 -3.92 -12.73 -4.81
C CYS A 65 -4.40 -13.94 -4.03
N ASN A 66 -3.93 -15.14 -4.38
CA ASN A 66 -4.25 -16.35 -3.62
C ASN A 66 -2.98 -17.07 -3.18
N SER A 67 -3.07 -17.80 -2.09
CA SER A 67 -1.97 -18.54 -1.46
C SER A 67 -1.39 -19.68 -2.32
N PHE A 68 -2.00 -20.00 -3.47
CA PHE A 68 -1.55 -21.06 -4.38
C PHE A 68 -0.75 -20.55 -5.59
N ASN A 69 -0.83 -19.26 -5.92
CA ASN A 69 -0.28 -18.69 -7.16
C ASN A 69 0.90 -17.74 -6.94
N ASP A 70 1.59 -17.81 -5.79
CA ASP A 70 2.72 -16.93 -5.47
C ASP A 70 2.34 -15.46 -5.73
N CYS A 71 1.59 -14.87 -4.81
CA CYS A 71 1.06 -13.52 -5.01
C CYS A 71 2.18 -12.47 -5.04
N HIS A 72 2.34 -11.82 -6.20
CA HIS A 72 3.35 -10.80 -6.42
C HIS A 72 2.76 -9.55 -7.07
N ILE A 73 3.41 -8.42 -6.84
CA ILE A 73 3.16 -7.16 -7.56
C ILE A 73 4.42 -6.66 -8.24
N SER A 74 4.25 -6.02 -9.39
CA SER A 74 5.33 -5.34 -10.10
C SER A 74 5.37 -3.88 -9.68
N VAL A 75 6.55 -3.41 -9.28
CA VAL A 75 6.75 -2.05 -8.79
C VAL A 75 7.87 -1.37 -9.57
N LYS A 76 7.63 -0.16 -10.04
CA LYS A 76 8.66 0.69 -10.65
C LYS A 76 8.75 2.01 -9.92
N PHE A 77 9.93 2.31 -9.38
CA PHE A 77 10.26 3.60 -8.79
C PHE A 77 10.98 4.46 -9.82
N ASP A 78 10.54 5.71 -9.96
CA ASP A 78 11.05 6.66 -10.96
C ASP A 78 11.24 5.99 -12.35
N ASP A 79 12.41 6.15 -12.96
CA ASP A 79 12.78 5.50 -14.22
C ASP A 79 13.64 4.23 -13.99
N GLY A 80 13.60 3.67 -12.79
CA GLY A 80 14.35 2.49 -12.39
C GLY A 80 13.84 1.19 -13.01
N LYS A 81 14.48 0.08 -12.62
CA LYS A 81 14.06 -1.27 -13.01
C LYS A 81 12.77 -1.68 -12.29
N ILE A 82 11.97 -2.51 -12.95
CA ILE A 82 10.81 -3.16 -12.32
C ILE A 82 11.33 -4.13 -11.24
N GLN A 83 10.72 -4.05 -10.06
CA GLN A 83 10.97 -4.89 -8.89
C GLN A 83 9.71 -5.70 -8.60
N GLN A 84 9.87 -6.97 -8.20
CA GLN A 84 8.76 -7.79 -7.71
C GLN A 84 8.74 -7.76 -6.19
N TYR A 85 7.55 -7.65 -5.62
CA TYR A 85 7.32 -7.78 -4.18
C TYR A 85 6.33 -8.91 -3.92
N SER A 86 6.70 -9.83 -3.04
CA SER A 86 5.83 -10.90 -2.57
C SER A 86 4.81 -10.35 -1.59
N MET A 87 3.57 -10.81 -1.73
CA MET A 87 2.41 -10.31 -1.03
C MET A 87 1.62 -11.44 -0.39
N THR A 88 0.92 -11.15 0.69
CA THR A 88 -0.02 -12.07 1.34
C THR A 88 -1.43 -11.49 1.34
N GLU A 89 -2.41 -12.37 1.26
CA GLU A 89 -3.83 -12.04 1.42
C GLU A 89 -4.16 -11.62 2.86
N ALA A 90 -5.34 -11.03 3.03
CA ALA A 90 -5.86 -10.67 4.35
C ALA A 90 -6.32 -11.92 5.11
N ALA A 91 -5.92 -12.04 6.38
CA ALA A 91 -6.30 -13.18 7.21
C ALA A 91 -7.81 -13.24 7.53
N ASP A 92 -8.54 -12.14 7.32
CA ASP A 92 -10.00 -12.07 7.50
C ASP A 92 -10.79 -12.36 6.22
N GLY A 93 -10.11 -12.72 5.13
CA GLY A 93 -10.72 -13.02 3.83
C GLY A 93 -11.06 -11.80 2.99
N SER A 94 -10.70 -10.59 3.43
CA SER A 94 -10.84 -9.37 2.62
C SER A 94 -9.96 -9.48 1.37
N SER A 95 -10.55 -9.17 0.21
CA SER A 95 -9.91 -9.37 -1.10
C SER A 95 -9.50 -8.06 -1.79
N ASP A 96 -9.84 -6.93 -1.17
CA ASP A 96 -9.49 -5.56 -1.54
C ASP A 96 -8.22 -5.07 -0.81
N VAL A 97 -7.57 -5.94 -0.02
CA VAL A 97 -6.37 -5.61 0.73
C VAL A 97 -5.33 -6.72 0.67
N ILE A 98 -4.08 -6.34 0.41
CA ILE A 98 -2.92 -7.23 0.40
C ILE A 98 -1.74 -6.62 1.15
N PHE A 99 -0.92 -7.47 1.75
CA PHE A 99 0.17 -7.08 2.65
C PHE A 99 1.50 -7.47 2.02
N PHE A 100 2.51 -6.61 2.16
CA PHE A 100 3.87 -6.97 1.75
C PHE A 100 4.43 -8.01 2.73
N GLU A 101 4.92 -9.16 2.23
CA GLU A 101 5.62 -10.15 3.07
C GLU A 101 6.85 -9.54 3.74
N ASN A 102 7.60 -8.72 2.99
CA ASN A 102 8.70 -7.93 3.51
C ASN A 102 8.58 -6.46 3.08
N SER A 103 8.18 -5.62 4.03
CA SER A 103 7.92 -4.20 3.77
C SER A 103 9.17 -3.31 3.76
N ALA A 104 10.32 -3.79 4.25
CA ALA A 104 11.46 -2.91 4.57
C ALA A 104 12.06 -2.21 3.34
N SER A 105 12.27 -2.96 2.25
CA SER A 105 12.78 -2.41 0.99
C SER A 105 11.79 -1.47 0.32
N PHE A 106 10.49 -1.82 0.33
CA PHE A 106 9.44 -0.98 -0.21
C PHE A 106 9.35 0.38 0.52
N ILE A 107 9.28 0.35 1.86
CA ILE A 107 9.21 1.57 2.70
C ILE A 107 10.43 2.48 2.46
N LYS A 108 11.62 1.88 2.37
CA LYS A 108 12.86 2.61 2.07
C LYS A 108 12.78 3.30 0.71
N ASN A 109 12.35 2.58 -0.32
CA ASN A 109 12.27 3.11 -1.68
C ASN A 109 11.19 4.20 -1.81
N VAL A 110 10.02 4.02 -1.19
CA VAL A 110 8.97 5.04 -1.15
C VAL A 110 9.47 6.36 -0.55
N SER A 111 10.36 6.29 0.45
CA SER A 111 10.93 7.48 1.10
C SER A 111 12.06 8.14 0.30
N SER A 112 12.58 7.50 -0.75
CA SER A 112 13.78 7.94 -1.47
C SER A 112 13.54 8.29 -2.95
N HIS A 113 12.34 8.07 -3.46
CA HIS A 113 11.96 8.30 -4.86
C HIS A 113 10.81 9.29 -4.97
N LYS A 114 10.52 9.75 -6.19
CA LYS A 114 9.50 10.79 -6.43
C LYS A 114 8.27 10.26 -7.15
N LYS A 115 8.41 9.18 -7.92
CA LYS A 115 7.33 8.56 -8.66
C LYS A 115 7.30 7.07 -8.37
N LEU A 116 6.10 6.52 -8.35
CA LEU A 116 5.88 5.11 -8.15
C LEU A 116 4.77 4.63 -9.09
N ILE A 117 5.01 3.50 -9.74
CA ILE A 117 4.00 2.74 -10.46
C ILE A 117 3.90 1.36 -9.80
N ILE A 118 2.70 0.98 -9.40
CA ILE A 118 2.37 -0.36 -8.92
C ILE A 118 1.46 -1.02 -9.95
N GLU A 119 1.82 -2.22 -10.38
CA GLU A 119 0.96 -3.10 -11.16
C GLU A 119 0.59 -4.32 -10.32
N ALA A 120 -0.71 -4.60 -10.24
CA ALA A 120 -1.26 -5.76 -9.57
C ALA A 120 -2.32 -6.43 -10.46
N GLU A 121 -2.54 -7.72 -10.24
CA GLU A 121 -3.57 -8.49 -10.93
C GLU A 121 -4.90 -8.44 -10.16
N PHE A 122 -5.99 -8.32 -10.92
CA PHE A 122 -7.34 -8.22 -10.37
C PHE A 122 -8.28 -9.23 -11.02
N TYR A 123 -9.19 -9.78 -10.23
CA TYR A 123 -10.19 -10.72 -10.70
C TYR A 123 -11.03 -10.10 -11.82
N GLN A 124 -11.13 -10.79 -12.97
CA GLN A 124 -11.83 -10.38 -14.19
C GLN A 124 -11.34 -9.08 -14.87
N ALA A 125 -10.35 -8.39 -14.31
CA ALA A 125 -9.81 -7.14 -14.86
C ALA A 125 -8.34 -7.25 -15.30
N GLY A 126 -7.66 -8.34 -14.94
CA GLY A 126 -6.26 -8.60 -15.26
C GLY A 126 -5.32 -7.60 -14.57
N ASN A 127 -4.16 -7.37 -15.18
CA ASN A 127 -3.16 -6.45 -14.62
C ASN A 127 -3.58 -4.98 -14.80
N LYS A 128 -3.55 -4.22 -13.71
CA LYS A 128 -3.86 -2.79 -13.69
C LYS A 128 -2.76 -2.00 -13.00
N GLN A 129 -2.51 -0.80 -13.50
CA GLN A 129 -1.44 0.08 -13.03
C GLN A 129 -1.97 1.29 -12.27
N PHE A 130 -1.32 1.59 -11.16
CA PHE A 130 -1.59 2.72 -10.28
C PHE A 130 -0.33 3.56 -10.14
N LYS A 131 -0.48 4.87 -10.32
CA LYS A 131 0.60 5.85 -10.31
C LYS A 131 0.48 6.69 -9.05
N PHE A 132 1.62 7.01 -8.46
CA PHE A 132 1.71 7.82 -7.25
C PHE A 132 2.80 8.86 -7.39
N ASP A 133 2.47 10.10 -7.04
CA ASP A 133 3.41 11.16 -6.74
C ASP A 133 3.89 11.02 -5.28
N LEU A 134 5.17 10.66 -5.12
CA LEU A 134 5.84 10.53 -3.84
C LEU A 134 6.54 11.82 -3.41
N THR A 135 6.38 12.93 -4.16
CA THR A 135 6.93 14.21 -3.75
C THR A 135 6.30 14.65 -2.41
N GLY A 136 7.16 14.85 -1.41
CA GLY A 136 6.70 15.16 -0.06
C GLY A 136 6.23 13.95 0.76
N TYR A 137 6.43 12.71 0.31
CA TYR A 137 6.07 11.51 1.11
C TYR A 137 6.85 11.41 2.43
N SER A 138 8.02 12.06 2.53
CA SER A 138 8.73 12.31 3.79
C SER A 138 7.95 13.19 4.79
N SER A 139 6.82 13.77 4.38
CA SER A 139 5.88 14.61 5.13
C SER A 139 4.45 14.35 4.63
N PRO A 140 3.90 13.16 4.92
CA PRO A 140 2.70 12.69 4.26
C PRO A 140 1.49 13.59 4.53
N LYS A 141 0.71 13.84 3.48
CA LYS A 141 -0.58 14.51 3.59
C LYS A 141 -1.50 13.62 4.43
N ILE A 142 -1.80 14.06 5.64
CA ILE A 142 -2.85 13.45 6.45
C ILE A 142 -4.16 14.00 5.90
N GLU A 143 -4.78 13.28 4.98
CA GLU A 143 -6.17 13.55 4.61
C GLU A 143 -7.04 13.11 5.80
N GLN A 144 -7.77 14.09 6.35
CA GLN A 144 -8.66 13.93 7.51
C GLN A 144 -9.97 13.27 7.12
#